data_AF-A0A819C2S1-F1
#
_entry.id   AF-A0A819C2S1-F1
#
_cell.length_a   1.000
_cell.length_b   1.000
_cell.length_c   1.000
_cell.angle_alpha   90.00
_cell.angle_beta   90.00
_cell.angle_gamma   90.00
#
_symmetry.space_group_name_H-M   'P 1'
#
loop_
_entity.id
_entity.type
_entity.pdbx_description
1 polymer ?
#
loop_
_entity_poly.entity_id
_entity_poly.type
_entity_poly.pdbx_seq_one_letter_code
_entity_poly.pdbx_strand_id
1 'polypeptide(L)'
;MGCDCRSPINCYDDETRYKTMFVFHTIDMIFFIIRLSLVSNDISKGTSDTKSFLIPILLFDLIASVPIIICDIIYVVMRHCVQPLVRGHSSSPCLWNFGTMTCIRIDCHHERPQTILLMRVIFIICSFILRFICFVIGASCSARFKSQCTAYTVIAAFALVSSIIVIITEFVHFFRLWTYNPTDTRNTSNTNSVYSTDSRRRIEKTHRHHLGFIHYSLLNDQNADKFRDSRCEKTYSKIHALHPYLEEQHLRFTIKILNILYTYRKDYQPYFIYWLLPFQLSYNNNENKNEELYIIAMHFNLFIHHCFLQWSNIYTIANEIMIDLSTNDQEFYEHLKSISNIRKKNINPKDFFKEIISLENISNNNSIQYTNDLISDPVIFLRKWISQMFVGIINCHSVLYLWDQFFMIKWNIIYIKYATITILYLLRNRFMYAKDYNDMRKIFLDEPYLLHTLDIQRAFIHLAIKNYNPKYISDMNQRLYISKSLNNIRYLTNKQKTYL
;
A
#
# COMPACT_ATOMS: atom_id res chain seq x y z
N MET A 1 21.82 -26.33 21.17
CA MET A 1 21.18 -25.24 20.40
C MET A 1 21.65 -25.32 18.97
N GLY A 2 20.96 -26.10 18.13
CA GLY A 2 21.24 -26.15 16.69
C GLY A 2 20.31 -25.18 15.99
N CYS A 3 20.85 -24.15 15.33
CA CYS A 3 20.08 -23.33 14.40
C CYS A 3 19.88 -24.13 13.11
N ASP A 4 18.68 -24.66 12.93
CA ASP A 4 18.26 -25.37 11.72
C ASP A 4 17.81 -24.34 10.68
N CYS A 5 18.78 -23.69 10.03
CA CYS A 5 18.54 -22.66 9.01
C CYS A 5 18.16 -23.34 7.67
N ARG A 6 16.91 -23.75 7.54
CA ARG A 6 16.31 -24.27 6.29
C ARG A 6 15.14 -23.42 5.75
N SER A 7 14.96 -22.17 6.20
CA SER A 7 13.94 -21.29 5.64
C SER A 7 14.52 -20.35 4.57
N PRO A 8 13.93 -20.28 3.36
CA PRO A 8 14.41 -19.46 2.26
C PRO A 8 13.84 -18.05 2.39
N ILE A 9 14.54 -17.16 3.07
CA ILE A 9 14.34 -15.72 2.88
C ILE A 9 15.62 -15.22 2.21
N ASN A 10 15.55 -14.99 0.90
CA ASN A 10 16.58 -14.37 0.06
C ASN A 10 18.01 -14.95 0.08
N CYS A 11 18.21 -16.23 0.45
CA CYS A 11 19.53 -16.86 0.25
C CYS A 11 19.95 -16.93 -1.22
N TYR A 12 18.99 -16.88 -2.16
CA TYR A 12 19.27 -16.95 -3.59
C TYR A 12 20.04 -15.72 -4.08
N ASP A 13 19.67 -14.50 -3.64
CA ASP A 13 20.34 -13.25 -4.05
C ASP A 13 21.74 -13.13 -3.41
N ASP A 14 21.87 -13.59 -2.17
CA ASP A 14 23.15 -13.64 -1.46
C ASP A 14 24.17 -14.53 -2.17
N GLU A 15 23.79 -15.75 -2.59
CA GLU A 15 24.71 -16.66 -3.28
C GLU A 15 25.19 -16.12 -4.63
N THR A 16 24.28 -15.57 -5.45
CA THR A 16 24.68 -14.88 -6.70
C THR A 16 25.55 -13.67 -6.44
N ARG A 17 25.24 -12.85 -5.42
CA ARG A 17 26.08 -11.73 -5.00
C ARG A 17 27.50 -12.18 -4.68
N TYR A 18 27.65 -13.27 -3.93
CA TYR A 18 28.98 -13.81 -3.59
C TYR A 18 29.74 -14.27 -4.83
N LYS A 19 29.08 -14.98 -5.75
CA LYS A 19 29.72 -15.41 -6.99
C LYS A 19 30.20 -14.20 -7.79
N THR A 20 29.38 -13.16 -7.89
CA THR A 20 29.73 -11.92 -8.60
C THR A 20 30.87 -11.16 -7.93
N MET A 21 30.83 -10.96 -6.61
CA MET A 21 31.92 -10.31 -5.86
C MET A 21 33.22 -11.11 -5.99
N PHE A 22 33.17 -12.41 -5.78
CA PHE A 22 34.34 -13.28 -5.91
C PHE A 22 34.96 -13.17 -7.30
N VAL A 23 34.15 -13.14 -8.36
CA VAL A 23 34.63 -12.93 -9.73
C VAL A 23 35.33 -11.57 -9.86
N PHE A 24 34.75 -10.48 -9.37
CA PHE A 24 35.39 -9.16 -9.44
C PHE A 24 36.69 -9.06 -8.65
N HIS A 25 36.74 -9.60 -7.43
CA HIS A 25 37.96 -9.66 -6.62
C HIS A 25 39.05 -10.53 -7.29
N THR A 26 38.65 -11.65 -7.91
CA THR A 26 39.59 -12.50 -8.66
C THR A 26 40.16 -11.77 -9.88
N ILE A 27 39.31 -11.07 -10.64
CA ILE A 27 39.73 -10.26 -11.78
C ILE A 27 40.70 -9.16 -11.33
N ASP A 28 40.39 -8.47 -10.22
CA ASP A 28 41.26 -7.42 -9.68
C ASP A 28 42.62 -7.97 -9.23
N MET A 29 42.65 -9.15 -8.62
CA MET A 29 43.88 -9.87 -8.27
C MET A 29 44.72 -10.26 -9.49
N ILE A 30 44.09 -10.75 -10.55
CA ILE A 30 44.78 -11.08 -11.81
C ILE A 30 45.42 -9.81 -12.39
N PHE A 31 44.68 -8.70 -12.45
CA PHE A 31 45.23 -7.43 -12.92
C PHE A 31 46.34 -6.90 -12.03
N PHE A 32 46.27 -7.10 -10.72
CA PHE A 32 47.36 -6.77 -9.81
C PHE A 32 48.62 -7.59 -10.09
N ILE A 33 48.51 -8.91 -10.29
CA ILE A 33 49.65 -9.79 -10.62
C ILE A 33 50.26 -9.41 -11.97
N ILE A 34 49.43 -9.13 -12.99
CA ILE A 34 49.90 -8.69 -14.31
C ILE A 34 50.67 -7.37 -14.18
N ARG A 35 50.14 -6.40 -13.43
CA ARG A 35 50.84 -5.14 -13.14
C ARG A 35 52.18 -5.38 -12.47
N LEU A 36 52.20 -6.16 -11.40
CA LEU A 36 53.43 -6.47 -10.66
C LEU A 36 54.47 -7.15 -11.56
N SER A 37 54.04 -8.04 -12.46
CA SER A 37 54.93 -8.75 -13.39
C SER A 37 55.52 -7.81 -14.44
N LEU A 38 54.70 -6.92 -15.01
CA LEU A 38 55.15 -5.91 -15.97
C LEU A 38 56.14 -4.94 -15.33
N VAL A 39 55.82 -4.44 -14.13
CA VAL A 39 56.73 -3.57 -13.39
C VAL A 39 58.03 -4.28 -13.06
N SER A 40 57.97 -5.52 -12.59
CA SER A 40 59.18 -6.28 -12.26
C SER A 40 60.08 -6.48 -13.50
N ASN A 41 59.47 -6.74 -14.67
CA ASN A 41 60.17 -6.85 -15.94
C ASN A 41 60.81 -5.50 -16.36
N ASP A 42 60.10 -4.40 -16.20
CA ASP A 42 60.61 -3.07 -16.57
C ASP A 42 61.68 -2.57 -15.59
N ILE A 43 61.56 -2.87 -14.29
CA ILE A 43 62.61 -2.62 -13.29
C ILE A 43 63.87 -3.42 -13.64
N SER A 44 63.72 -4.66 -14.13
CA SER A 44 64.86 -5.49 -14.53
C SER A 44 65.60 -4.95 -15.77
N LYS A 45 64.87 -4.23 -16.65
CA LYS A 45 65.39 -3.68 -17.92
C LYS A 45 65.78 -2.20 -17.85
N GLY A 46 65.30 -1.46 -16.85
CA GLY A 46 65.31 0.00 -16.82
C GLY A 46 66.59 0.67 -16.29
N THR A 47 66.92 1.80 -16.91
CA THR A 47 67.87 2.84 -16.45
C THR A 47 67.37 3.52 -15.17
N SER A 48 68.27 4.11 -14.35
CA SER A 48 67.99 4.62 -12.99
C SER A 48 66.74 5.49 -12.85
N ASP A 49 66.41 6.26 -13.89
CA ASP A 49 65.39 7.31 -13.82
C ASP A 49 63.96 6.77 -13.92
N THR A 50 63.76 5.58 -14.49
CA THR A 50 62.45 4.92 -14.51
C THR A 50 62.14 4.24 -13.18
N LYS A 51 63.16 3.76 -12.47
CA LYS A 51 63.03 3.07 -11.17
C LYS A 51 62.53 3.97 -10.07
N SER A 52 63.00 5.22 -10.03
CA SER A 52 62.59 6.20 -9.01
C SER A 52 61.09 6.52 -9.05
N PHE A 53 60.44 6.31 -10.20
CA PHE A 53 59.03 6.63 -10.40
C PHE A 53 58.09 5.44 -10.31
N LEU A 54 58.52 4.28 -10.83
CA LEU A 54 57.69 3.07 -10.88
C LEU A 54 57.52 2.43 -9.49
N ILE A 55 58.54 2.55 -8.63
CA ILE A 55 58.53 1.98 -7.27
C ILE A 55 57.48 2.65 -6.37
N PRO A 56 57.37 3.99 -6.28
CA PRO A 56 56.30 4.64 -5.49
C PRO A 56 54.90 4.27 -5.96
N ILE A 57 54.65 4.24 -7.28
CA ILE A 57 53.33 3.89 -7.84
C ILE A 57 52.95 2.46 -7.43
N LEU A 58 53.88 1.51 -7.56
CA LEU A 58 53.67 0.14 -7.08
C LEU A 58 53.41 0.08 -5.58
N LEU A 59 54.16 0.85 -4.79
CA LEU A 59 54.02 0.85 -3.34
C LEU A 59 52.64 1.36 -2.94
N PHE A 60 52.17 2.43 -3.58
CA PHE A 60 50.82 2.96 -3.34
C PHE A 60 49.74 1.97 -3.78
N ASP A 61 49.88 1.34 -4.95
CA ASP A 61 48.89 0.36 -5.45
C ASP A 61 48.86 -0.91 -4.57
N LEU A 62 50.02 -1.33 -4.05
CA LEU A 62 50.15 -2.39 -3.06
C LEU A 62 49.46 -2.01 -1.75
N ILE A 63 49.73 -0.81 -1.22
CA ILE A 63 49.08 -0.30 0.00
C ILE A 63 47.56 -0.20 -0.19
N ALA A 64 47.08 0.15 -1.39
CA ALA A 64 45.65 0.20 -1.72
C ALA A 64 44.98 -1.18 -1.68
N SER A 65 45.72 -2.20 -2.10
CA SER A 65 45.16 -3.52 -2.45
C SER A 65 45.35 -4.54 -1.32
N VAL A 66 46.47 -4.50 -0.61
CA VAL A 66 46.81 -5.43 0.48
C VAL A 66 45.69 -5.55 1.54
N PRO A 67 45.09 -4.45 2.03
CA PRO A 67 44.06 -4.59 3.05
C PRO A 67 42.77 -5.25 2.55
N ILE A 68 42.40 -5.04 1.29
CA ILE A 68 41.27 -5.73 0.65
C ILE A 68 41.56 -7.21 0.54
N ILE A 69 42.76 -7.55 0.06
CA ILE A 69 43.23 -8.94 -0.10
C ILE A 69 43.25 -9.67 1.25
N ILE A 70 43.75 -9.02 2.30
CA ILE A 70 43.76 -9.59 3.65
C ILE A 70 42.34 -9.84 4.15
N CYS A 71 41.41 -8.88 3.95
CA CYS A 71 40.01 -9.05 4.31
C CYS A 71 39.36 -10.23 3.56
N ASP A 72 39.64 -10.37 2.27
CA ASP A 72 39.11 -11.45 1.42
C ASP A 72 39.68 -12.81 1.84
N ILE A 73 40.98 -12.90 2.11
CA ILE A 73 41.63 -14.13 2.60
C ILE A 73 41.07 -14.54 3.95
N ILE A 74 41.00 -13.61 4.91
CA ILE A 74 40.42 -13.88 6.24
C ILE A 74 38.99 -14.40 6.08
N TYR A 75 38.19 -13.79 5.20
CA TYR A 75 36.82 -14.22 4.95
C TYR A 75 36.74 -15.63 4.35
N VAL A 76 37.55 -15.95 3.33
CA VAL A 76 37.60 -17.28 2.70
C VAL A 76 38.00 -18.34 3.73
N VAL A 77 39.02 -18.06 4.54
CA VAL A 77 39.48 -18.95 5.63
C VAL A 77 38.38 -19.14 6.67
N MET A 78 37.70 -18.08 7.10
CA MET A 78 36.57 -18.21 8.03
C MET A 78 35.41 -19.00 7.44
N ARG A 79 35.13 -18.89 6.14
CA ARG A 79 34.04 -19.62 5.52
C ARG A 79 34.35 -21.11 5.35
N HIS A 80 35.52 -21.44 4.83
CA HIS A 80 35.86 -22.80 4.46
C HIS A 80 36.52 -23.59 5.58
N CYS A 81 37.33 -22.94 6.42
CA CYS A 81 38.08 -23.62 7.48
C CYS A 81 37.36 -23.60 8.83
N VAL A 82 36.51 -22.60 9.13
CA VAL A 82 35.88 -22.46 10.46
C VAL A 82 34.48 -23.10 10.52
N GLN A 83 33.74 -23.20 9.41
CA GLN A 83 32.44 -23.91 9.39
C GLN A 83 32.49 -25.37 9.89
N PRO A 84 33.53 -26.17 9.61
CA PRO A 84 33.65 -27.52 10.16
C PRO A 84 33.97 -27.54 11.67
N LEU A 85 34.69 -26.54 12.20
CA LEU A 85 35.18 -26.52 13.59
C LEU A 85 34.16 -26.02 14.61
N VAL A 86 33.20 -25.16 14.23
CA VAL A 86 32.27 -24.50 15.18
C VAL A 86 31.13 -25.41 15.66
N ARG A 87 31.13 -26.70 15.31
CA ARG A 87 30.20 -27.66 15.93
C ARG A 87 30.54 -28.04 17.38
N GLY A 88 31.70 -27.64 17.89
CA GLY A 88 32.08 -27.90 19.29
C GLY A 88 32.98 -26.81 19.85
N HIS A 89 32.49 -26.14 20.90
CA HIS A 89 33.19 -25.22 21.80
C HIS A 89 33.40 -23.74 21.41
N SER A 90 33.31 -22.95 22.48
CA SER A 90 33.37 -21.49 22.58
C SER A 90 34.70 -20.94 22.06
N SER A 91 34.68 -20.49 20.80
CA SER A 91 35.77 -19.72 20.20
C SER A 91 35.90 -18.32 20.82
N SER A 92 37.13 -17.82 20.91
CA SER A 92 37.47 -16.55 21.54
C SER A 92 36.78 -15.33 20.88
N PRO A 93 36.35 -14.32 21.67
CA PRO A 93 35.60 -13.17 21.17
C PRO A 93 36.40 -12.27 20.21
N CYS A 94 37.74 -12.24 20.30
CA CYS A 94 38.57 -11.43 19.40
C CYS A 94 38.55 -11.93 17.95
N LEU A 95 38.58 -13.25 17.73
CA LEU A 95 38.53 -13.81 16.37
C LEU A 95 37.17 -13.56 15.73
N TRP A 96 36.11 -13.61 16.53
CA TRP A 96 34.76 -13.28 16.09
C TRP A 96 34.59 -11.80 15.78
N ASN A 97 35.18 -10.88 16.55
CA ASN A 97 35.09 -9.43 16.28
C ASN A 97 35.82 -9.01 15.00
N PHE A 98 36.90 -9.71 14.62
CA PHE A 98 37.56 -9.47 13.32
C PHE A 98 36.83 -10.17 12.18
N GLY A 99 36.31 -11.36 12.43
CA GLY A 99 35.44 -12.09 11.52
C GLY A 99 34.14 -11.38 11.24
N THR A 100 33.60 -10.60 12.18
CA THR A 100 32.35 -9.88 11.99
C THR A 100 32.51 -8.67 11.07
N MET A 101 33.66 -7.97 11.11
CA MET A 101 33.98 -6.92 10.13
C MET A 101 34.00 -7.45 8.69
N THR A 102 34.37 -8.71 8.51
CA THR A 102 34.44 -9.37 7.20
C THR A 102 33.20 -10.22 6.89
N CYS A 103 32.37 -10.57 7.88
CA CYS A 103 31.22 -11.43 7.70
C CYS A 103 30.11 -10.69 6.95
N ILE A 104 29.77 -11.21 5.77
CA ILE A 104 28.77 -10.63 4.88
C ILE A 104 27.33 -11.09 5.25
N ARG A 105 27.18 -12.07 6.15
CA ARG A 105 25.85 -12.50 6.62
C ARG A 105 25.32 -11.51 7.66
N ILE A 106 24.21 -10.86 7.31
CA ILE A 106 23.47 -9.92 8.18
C ILE A 106 23.08 -10.60 9.50
N ASP A 107 22.73 -11.89 9.44
CA ASP A 107 22.33 -12.70 10.61
C ASP A 107 23.44 -12.88 11.67
N CYS A 108 24.71 -12.65 11.30
CA CYS A 108 25.82 -12.71 12.26
C CYS A 108 25.99 -11.41 13.05
N HIS A 109 25.30 -10.32 12.65
CA HIS A 109 25.44 -8.98 13.22
C HIS A 109 24.16 -8.57 13.93
N HIS A 110 23.83 -9.29 14.99
CA HIS A 110 22.56 -9.12 15.68
C HIS A 110 22.36 -7.72 16.27
N GLU A 111 23.44 -6.99 16.56
CA GLU A 111 23.35 -5.72 17.30
C GLU A 111 23.47 -4.47 16.42
N ARG A 112 24.30 -4.45 15.35
CA ARG A 112 24.54 -3.24 14.51
C ARG A 112 25.01 -3.53 13.07
N PRO A 113 24.18 -4.13 12.19
CA PRO A 113 24.58 -4.46 10.82
C PRO A 113 24.92 -3.22 9.97
N GLN A 114 24.25 -2.09 10.22
CA GLN A 114 24.45 -0.83 9.48
C GLN A 114 25.85 -0.25 9.68
N THR A 115 26.39 -0.31 10.90
CA THR A 115 27.73 0.24 11.21
C THR A 115 28.82 -0.54 10.48
N ILE A 116 28.69 -1.87 10.40
CA ILE A 116 29.66 -2.74 9.72
C ILE A 116 29.62 -2.52 8.21
N LEU A 117 28.44 -2.42 7.62
CA LEU A 117 28.29 -2.08 6.20
C LEU A 117 28.81 -0.68 5.87
N LEU A 118 28.54 0.31 6.71
CA LEU A 118 29.08 1.66 6.55
C LEU A 118 30.61 1.67 6.58
N MET A 119 31.22 0.95 7.53
CA MET A 119 32.68 0.83 7.61
C MET A 119 33.27 0.17 6.36
N ARG A 120 32.60 -0.85 5.80
CA ARG A 120 33.00 -1.47 4.52
C ARG A 120 32.92 -0.50 3.35
N VAL A 121 31.82 0.24 3.22
CA VAL A 121 31.66 1.25 2.17
C VAL A 121 32.75 2.31 2.27
N ILE A 122 33.05 2.81 3.48
CA ILE A 122 34.14 3.77 3.71
C ILE A 122 35.48 3.16 3.28
N PHE A 123 35.76 1.91 3.64
CA PHE A 123 37.01 1.23 3.30
C PHE A 123 37.22 1.11 1.79
N ILE A 124 36.16 0.73 1.07
CA ILE A 124 36.19 0.58 -0.38
C ILE A 124 36.36 1.95 -1.05
N ILE A 125 35.67 2.99 -0.56
CA ILE A 125 35.85 4.36 -1.06
C ILE A 125 37.29 4.84 -0.85
N CYS A 126 37.89 4.60 0.33
CA CYS A 126 39.29 4.95 0.59
C CYS A 126 40.25 4.24 -0.36
N SER A 127 40.07 2.93 -0.61
CA SER A 127 40.89 2.20 -1.57
C SER A 127 40.72 2.73 -2.99
N PHE A 128 39.49 3.06 -3.40
CA PHE A 128 39.21 3.65 -4.71
C PHE A 128 39.89 5.00 -4.90
N ILE A 129 39.85 5.88 -3.89
CA ILE A 129 40.52 7.18 -3.93
C ILE A 129 42.03 6.98 -4.13
N LEU A 130 42.63 6.02 -3.41
CA LEU A 130 44.07 5.73 -3.55
C LEU A 130 44.42 5.23 -4.97
N ARG A 131 43.58 4.35 -5.54
CA ARG A 131 43.74 3.84 -6.90
C ARG A 131 43.53 4.93 -7.96
N PHE A 132 42.58 5.84 -7.75
CA PHE A 132 42.36 6.99 -8.62
C PHE A 132 43.59 7.92 -8.62
N ILE A 133 44.18 8.19 -7.45
CA ILE A 133 45.42 8.97 -7.34
C ILE A 133 46.55 8.28 -8.11
N CYS A 134 46.71 6.95 -7.97
CA CYS A 134 47.71 6.19 -8.72
C CYS A 134 47.49 6.29 -10.24
N PHE A 135 46.24 6.23 -10.69
CA PHE A 135 45.89 6.41 -12.10
C PHE A 135 46.24 7.81 -12.61
N VAL A 136 45.90 8.88 -11.88
CA VAL A 136 46.22 10.26 -12.27
C VAL A 136 47.73 10.49 -12.35
N ILE A 137 48.48 9.95 -11.39
CA ILE A 137 49.95 10.01 -11.39
C ILE A 137 50.50 9.24 -12.61
N GLY A 138 50.00 8.03 -12.86
CA GLY A 138 50.36 7.23 -14.02
C GLY A 138 50.06 7.93 -15.35
N ALA A 139 48.88 8.56 -15.46
CA ALA A 139 48.45 9.32 -16.63
C ALA A 139 49.36 10.53 -16.90
N SER A 140 49.65 11.29 -15.86
CA SER A 140 50.57 12.43 -15.92
C SER A 140 51.97 12.02 -16.38
N CYS A 141 52.44 10.85 -15.94
CA CYS A 141 53.74 10.34 -16.35
C CYS A 141 53.76 9.74 -17.75
N SER A 142 52.65 9.14 -18.18
CA SER A 142 52.52 8.67 -19.56
C SER A 142 52.58 9.79 -20.58
N ALA A 143 52.09 10.97 -20.23
CA ALA A 143 52.25 12.16 -21.07
C ALA A 143 53.73 12.57 -21.22
N ARG A 144 54.58 12.25 -20.24
CA ARG A 144 55.99 12.69 -20.18
C ARG A 144 56.99 11.69 -20.75
N PHE A 145 56.76 10.38 -20.60
CA PHE A 145 57.76 9.33 -20.87
C PHE A 145 57.45 8.40 -22.07
N LYS A 146 56.47 8.74 -22.92
CA LYS A 146 56.09 7.99 -24.15
C LYS A 146 55.78 6.49 -23.88
N SER A 147 55.80 5.66 -24.94
CA SER A 147 55.11 4.36 -25.11
C SER A 147 55.21 3.28 -24.01
N GLN A 148 56.17 3.36 -23.09
CA GLN A 148 56.26 2.40 -21.98
C GLN A 148 55.23 2.71 -20.88
N CYS A 149 54.94 3.99 -20.64
CA CYS A 149 53.96 4.42 -19.63
C CYS A 149 52.50 4.32 -20.12
N THR A 150 52.26 4.17 -21.42
CA THR A 150 50.90 3.97 -21.96
C THR A 150 50.32 2.61 -21.58
N ALA A 151 51.15 1.57 -21.46
CA ALA A 151 50.69 0.26 -20.97
C ALA A 151 50.23 0.36 -19.52
N TYR A 152 50.99 1.06 -18.66
CA TYR A 152 50.64 1.25 -17.25
C TYR A 152 49.34 2.01 -17.04
N THR A 153 49.13 3.07 -17.82
CA THR A 153 47.90 3.87 -17.74
C THR A 153 46.67 3.09 -18.17
N VAL A 154 46.77 2.31 -19.24
CA VAL A 154 45.68 1.44 -19.69
C VAL A 154 45.34 0.41 -18.60
N ILE A 155 46.34 -0.23 -18.00
CA ILE A 155 46.08 -1.25 -16.97
C ILE A 155 45.55 -0.61 -15.67
N ALA A 156 46.04 0.56 -15.28
CA ALA A 156 45.51 1.33 -14.16
C ALA A 156 44.04 1.75 -14.41
N ALA A 157 43.68 2.10 -15.65
CA ALA A 157 42.29 2.40 -16.01
C ALA A 157 41.37 1.18 -15.85
N PHE A 158 41.81 -0.01 -16.28
CA PHE A 158 41.02 -1.25 -16.09
C PHE A 158 40.82 -1.60 -14.62
N ALA A 159 41.85 -1.42 -13.77
CA ALA A 159 41.72 -1.62 -12.33
C ALA A 159 40.71 -0.65 -11.70
N LEU A 160 40.68 0.59 -12.18
CA LEU A 160 39.75 1.62 -11.73
C LEU A 160 38.29 1.27 -12.08
N VAL A 161 38.05 0.76 -13.29
CA VAL A 161 36.72 0.29 -13.72
C VAL A 161 36.23 -0.85 -12.81
N SER A 162 37.09 -1.82 -12.50
CA SER A 162 36.75 -2.91 -11.58
C SER A 162 36.37 -2.38 -10.19
N SER A 163 37.15 -1.44 -9.64
CA SER A 163 36.86 -0.81 -8.34
C SER A 163 35.55 -0.03 -8.33
N ILE A 164 35.20 0.68 -9.41
CA ILE A 164 33.91 1.39 -9.52
C ILE A 164 32.75 0.40 -9.43
N ILE A 165 32.84 -0.73 -10.14
CA ILE A 165 31.77 -1.74 -10.14
C ILE A 165 31.60 -2.33 -8.73
N VAL A 166 32.69 -2.59 -8.01
CA VAL A 166 32.64 -3.05 -6.61
C VAL A 166 31.98 -2.01 -5.70
N ILE A 167 32.34 -0.72 -5.83
CA ILE A 167 31.70 0.37 -5.07
C ILE A 167 30.19 0.44 -5.34
N ILE A 168 29.79 0.42 -6.61
CA ILE A 168 28.37 0.50 -6.98
C ILE A 168 27.61 -0.68 -6.36
N THR A 169 28.19 -1.88 -6.43
CA THR A 169 27.56 -3.09 -5.91
C THR A 169 27.38 -3.03 -4.39
N GLU A 170 28.39 -2.58 -3.64
CA GLU A 170 28.30 -2.41 -2.17
C GLU A 170 27.41 -1.22 -1.78
N PHE A 171 27.44 -0.12 -2.53
CA PHE A 171 26.61 1.06 -2.25
C PHE A 171 25.12 0.77 -2.44
N VAL A 172 24.75 0.11 -3.55
CA VAL A 172 23.37 -0.33 -3.79
C VAL A 172 22.89 -1.23 -2.66
N HIS A 173 23.78 -2.07 -2.13
CA HIS A 173 23.45 -2.98 -1.04
C HIS A 173 23.31 -2.27 0.30
N PHE A 174 24.23 -1.37 0.65
CA PHE A 174 24.10 -0.50 1.82
C PHE A 174 22.79 0.29 1.77
N PHE A 175 22.45 0.87 0.62
CA PHE A 175 21.22 1.63 0.45
C PHE A 175 19.96 0.77 0.61
N ARG A 176 19.97 -0.47 0.11
CA ARG A 176 18.89 -1.44 0.36
C ARG A 176 18.77 -1.73 1.87
N LEU A 177 19.85 -2.11 2.54
CA LEU A 177 19.81 -2.41 3.98
C LEU A 177 19.39 -1.21 4.85
N TRP A 178 19.84 -0.02 4.48
CA TRP A 178 19.46 1.22 5.15
C TRP A 178 17.97 1.49 5.02
N THR A 179 17.40 1.29 3.82
CA THR A 179 15.96 1.47 3.59
C THR A 179 15.12 0.36 4.24
N TYR A 180 15.65 -0.86 4.39
CA TYR A 180 14.93 -1.99 4.99
C TYR A 180 14.95 -2.04 6.52
N ASN A 181 15.80 -1.27 7.20
CA ASN A 181 15.93 -1.35 8.67
C ASN A 181 15.93 0.05 9.31
N PRO A 182 14.81 0.80 9.28
CA PRO A 182 14.69 2.00 10.08
C PRO A 182 14.80 1.57 11.54
N THR A 183 15.85 2.05 12.22
CA THR A 183 16.05 1.80 13.64
C THR A 183 14.85 2.30 14.42
N ASP A 184 13.95 1.38 14.77
CA ASP A 184 12.90 1.60 15.74
C ASP A 184 13.58 1.70 17.11
N THR A 185 14.11 2.88 17.43
CA THR A 185 14.55 3.24 18.78
C THR A 185 13.32 3.46 19.66
N ARG A 186 12.52 2.41 19.84
CA ARG A 186 11.50 2.37 20.90
C ARG A 186 12.12 1.74 22.13
N ASN A 187 12.33 2.60 23.12
CA ASN A 187 12.64 2.25 24.50
C ASN A 187 11.77 1.09 25.00
N THR A 188 12.32 -0.12 24.98
CA THR A 188 11.78 -1.25 25.73
C THR A 188 12.28 -1.17 27.16
N SER A 189 11.63 -0.34 27.97
CA SER A 189 11.65 -0.53 29.42
C SER A 189 10.41 -1.33 29.83
N ASN A 190 10.69 -2.45 30.49
CA ASN A 190 9.83 -3.21 31.39
C ASN A 190 8.53 -3.79 30.84
N THR A 191 8.53 -5.11 30.62
CA THR A 191 7.50 -5.99 31.17
C THR A 191 8.06 -7.42 31.28
N ASN A 192 8.42 -7.81 32.50
CA ASN A 192 8.59 -9.21 32.88
C ASN A 192 7.20 -9.85 32.89
N SER A 193 6.95 -10.85 32.05
CA SER A 193 5.92 -11.84 32.35
C SER A 193 6.39 -13.24 31.96
N VAL A 194 6.37 -14.08 32.98
CA VAL A 194 6.70 -15.50 32.99
C VAL A 194 5.52 -16.25 32.40
N TYR A 195 5.67 -16.83 31.21
CA TYR A 195 4.78 -17.91 30.73
C TYR A 195 5.55 -18.93 29.90
N SER A 196 5.13 -20.18 30.09
CA SER A 196 5.79 -21.44 29.73
C SER A 196 6.23 -21.55 28.26
N THR A 197 7.48 -21.99 28.09
CA THR A 197 8.24 -22.02 26.84
C THR A 197 7.86 -23.10 25.83
N ASP A 198 6.99 -24.06 26.19
CA ASP A 198 6.78 -25.26 25.36
C ASP A 198 5.56 -25.18 24.41
N SER A 199 4.49 -24.49 24.79
CA SER A 199 3.30 -24.28 23.94
C SER A 199 3.55 -23.23 22.83
N ARG A 200 4.48 -22.30 23.06
CA ARG A 200 4.88 -21.25 22.09
C ARG A 200 5.61 -21.84 20.87
N ARG A 201 6.43 -22.87 21.05
CA ARG A 201 7.27 -23.44 19.97
C ARG A 201 6.50 -24.20 18.89
N ARG A 202 5.35 -24.81 19.20
CA ARG A 202 4.54 -25.52 18.21
C ARG A 202 3.63 -24.59 17.41
N ILE A 203 3.12 -23.52 18.01
CA ILE A 203 2.26 -22.54 17.33
C ILE A 203 3.12 -21.57 16.48
N GLU A 204 4.30 -21.18 16.95
CA GLU A 204 5.19 -20.28 16.20
C GLU A 204 5.81 -20.92 14.95
N LYS A 205 6.02 -22.24 14.92
CA LYS A 205 6.63 -22.91 13.76
C LYS A 205 5.69 -22.96 12.55
N THR A 206 4.38 -23.07 12.80
CA THR A 206 3.34 -23.07 11.75
C THR A 206 2.89 -21.65 11.40
N HIS A 207 2.86 -20.71 12.35
CA HIS A 207 2.51 -19.31 12.10
C HIS A 207 3.60 -18.49 11.37
N ARG A 208 4.89 -18.76 11.60
CA ARG A 208 5.98 -17.96 10.99
C ARG A 208 6.21 -18.22 9.51
N HIS A 209 5.80 -19.38 8.97
CA HIS A 209 5.93 -19.68 7.54
C HIS A 209 5.02 -18.83 6.65
N HIS A 210 3.92 -18.27 7.18
CA HIS A 210 3.03 -17.38 6.43
C HIS A 210 3.20 -15.89 6.76
N LEU A 211 3.67 -15.54 7.97
CA LEU A 211 3.87 -14.14 8.38
C LEU A 211 5.15 -13.48 7.84
N GLY A 212 6.19 -14.24 7.48
CA GLY A 212 7.41 -13.68 6.89
C GLY A 212 7.17 -12.99 5.53
N PHE A 213 6.22 -13.51 4.75
CA PHE A 213 5.80 -12.92 3.48
C PHE A 213 4.89 -11.69 3.68
N ILE A 214 4.11 -11.68 4.77
CA ILE A 214 3.23 -10.57 5.17
C ILE A 214 4.07 -9.35 5.59
N HIS A 215 5.20 -9.56 6.27
CA HIS A 215 6.06 -8.45 6.72
C HIS A 215 6.83 -7.76 5.57
N TYR A 216 7.23 -8.51 4.53
CA TYR A 216 7.88 -7.94 3.34
C TYR A 216 6.91 -7.15 2.44
N SER A 217 5.61 -7.47 2.49
CA SER A 217 4.56 -6.67 1.84
C SER A 217 4.43 -5.26 2.43
N LEU A 218 4.57 -5.15 3.76
CA LEU A 218 4.39 -3.92 4.54
C LEU A 218 5.45 -2.82 4.27
N LEU A 219 6.60 -3.15 3.67
CA LEU A 219 7.71 -2.21 3.48
C LEU A 219 7.70 -1.50 2.12
N ASN A 220 7.22 -2.15 1.05
CA ASN A 220 6.80 -1.45 -0.18
C ASN A 220 5.50 -0.64 0.03
N ASP A 221 4.84 -0.87 1.17
CA ASP A 221 3.54 -0.33 1.56
C ASP A 221 3.64 1.05 2.23
N GLN A 222 4.79 1.65 2.58
CA GLN A 222 4.77 2.99 3.24
C GLN A 222 4.09 4.07 2.39
N ASN A 223 4.24 4.00 1.07
CA ASN A 223 3.53 4.90 0.15
C ASN A 223 2.07 4.48 -0.08
N ALA A 224 1.76 3.18 0.01
CA ALA A 224 0.41 2.66 -0.14
C ALA A 224 -0.43 2.86 1.13
N ASP A 225 0.18 2.74 2.32
CA ASP A 225 -0.31 3.11 3.64
C ASP A 225 -0.61 4.61 3.65
N LYS A 226 0.38 5.47 3.35
CA LYS A 226 0.14 6.92 3.25
C LYS A 226 -0.95 7.28 2.24
N PHE A 227 -1.03 6.55 1.12
CA PHE A 227 -2.09 6.73 0.14
C PHE A 227 -3.47 6.33 0.69
N ARG A 228 -3.57 5.17 1.37
CA ARG A 228 -4.81 4.69 2.00
C ARG A 228 -5.23 5.57 3.16
N ASP A 229 -4.29 6.05 3.97
CA ASP A 229 -4.51 7.02 5.05
C ASP A 229 -5.16 8.28 4.50
N SER A 230 -4.51 8.90 3.51
CA SER A 230 -5.03 10.10 2.86
C SER A 230 -6.38 9.85 2.20
N ARG A 231 -6.62 8.65 1.66
CA ARG A 231 -7.87 8.33 0.97
C ARG A 231 -9.02 8.05 1.93
N CYS A 232 -8.76 7.34 3.04
CA CYS A 232 -9.76 7.09 4.09
C CYS A 232 -10.20 8.41 4.70
N GLU A 233 -9.26 9.25 5.13
CA GLU A 233 -9.56 10.55 5.71
C GLU A 233 -10.34 11.45 4.73
N LYS A 234 -9.93 11.52 3.45
CA LYS A 234 -10.67 12.25 2.42
C LYS A 234 -12.08 11.71 2.18
N THR A 235 -12.28 10.40 2.31
CA THR A 235 -13.58 9.78 2.08
C THR A 235 -14.53 10.08 3.23
N TYR A 236 -14.07 9.88 4.47
CA TYR A 236 -14.86 10.15 5.67
C TYR A 236 -15.15 11.64 5.86
N SER A 237 -14.24 12.53 5.45
CA SER A 237 -14.42 13.99 5.54
C SER A 237 -15.32 14.57 4.46
N LYS A 238 -15.43 13.93 3.29
CA LYS A 238 -16.30 14.40 2.21
C LYS A 238 -17.76 13.99 2.41
N ILE A 239 -18.02 12.90 3.13
CA ILE A 239 -19.31 12.22 3.13
C ILE A 239 -20.01 12.39 4.47
N HIS A 240 -21.16 13.04 4.43
CA HIS A 240 -21.88 13.41 5.64
C HIS A 240 -22.21 12.21 6.54
N ALA A 241 -22.65 11.10 5.93
CA ALA A 241 -23.00 9.89 6.65
C ALA A 241 -21.81 9.18 7.34
N LEU A 242 -20.57 9.52 6.97
CA LEU A 242 -19.35 8.94 7.54
C LEU A 242 -18.68 9.86 8.58
N HIS A 243 -19.05 11.14 8.65
CA HIS A 243 -18.48 12.11 9.59
C HIS A 243 -18.44 11.65 11.05
N PRO A 244 -19.46 10.95 11.60
CA PRO A 244 -19.42 10.48 12.99
C PRO A 244 -18.25 9.53 13.30
N TYR A 245 -17.61 8.98 12.27
CA TYR A 245 -16.55 7.98 12.37
C TYR A 245 -15.18 8.51 11.92
N LEU A 246 -15.01 9.85 11.89
CA LEU A 246 -13.75 10.52 11.57
C LEU A 246 -12.69 10.43 12.69
N GLU A 247 -13.03 9.79 13.82
CA GLU A 247 -12.10 9.61 14.92
C GLU A 247 -10.85 8.84 14.47
N GLU A 248 -9.68 9.29 14.93
CA GLU A 248 -8.40 8.74 14.50
C GLU A 248 -8.29 7.24 14.78
N GLN A 249 -8.89 6.76 15.89
CA GLN A 249 -8.91 5.35 16.23
C GLN A 249 -9.68 4.51 15.20
N HIS A 250 -10.85 5.00 14.78
CA HIS A 250 -11.69 4.34 13.76
C HIS A 250 -10.94 4.28 12.43
N LEU A 251 -10.39 5.41 11.99
CA LEU A 251 -9.63 5.49 10.74
C LEU A 251 -8.42 4.56 10.74
N ARG A 252 -7.62 4.56 11.81
CA ARG A 252 -6.47 3.64 11.97
C ARG A 252 -6.90 2.19 11.91
N PHE A 253 -8.06 1.85 12.46
CA PHE A 253 -8.63 0.51 12.40
C PHE A 253 -9.00 0.13 10.96
N THR A 254 -9.65 1.04 10.22
CA THR A 254 -9.99 0.88 8.80
C THR A 254 -8.74 0.61 7.95
N ILE A 255 -7.72 1.45 8.12
CA ILE A 255 -6.44 1.34 7.40
C ILE A 255 -5.79 -0.02 7.66
N LYS A 256 -5.68 -0.44 8.93
CA LYS A 256 -5.05 -1.72 9.28
C LYS A 256 -5.73 -2.91 8.63
N ILE A 257 -7.07 -2.95 8.62
CA ILE A 257 -7.82 -4.03 7.97
C ILE A 257 -7.57 -4.03 6.46
N LEU A 258 -7.62 -2.86 5.82
CA LEU A 258 -7.34 -2.73 4.39
C LEU A 258 -5.90 -3.13 4.04
N ASN A 259 -4.93 -2.84 4.91
CA ASN A 259 -3.54 -3.26 4.75
C ASN A 259 -3.39 -4.78 4.83
N ILE A 260 -4.09 -5.43 5.78
CA ILE A 260 -4.11 -6.89 5.89
C ILE A 260 -4.69 -7.49 4.60
N LEU A 261 -5.85 -6.99 4.15
CA LEU A 261 -6.49 -7.45 2.93
C LEU A 261 -5.58 -7.24 1.70
N TYR A 262 -4.97 -6.07 1.58
CA TYR A 262 -4.05 -5.75 0.49
C TYR A 262 -2.80 -6.62 0.52
N THR A 263 -2.26 -6.90 1.69
CA THR A 263 -1.10 -7.78 1.82
C THR A 263 -1.43 -9.20 1.37
N TYR A 264 -2.62 -9.69 1.72
CA TYR A 264 -3.10 -11.01 1.35
C TYR A 264 -3.45 -11.12 -0.15
N ARG A 265 -4.13 -10.12 -0.73
CA ARG A 265 -4.70 -10.18 -2.10
C ARG A 265 -3.98 -9.35 -3.16
N LYS A 266 -3.18 -8.37 -2.75
CA LYS A 266 -2.60 -7.33 -3.62
C LYS A 266 -3.65 -6.53 -4.41
N ASP A 267 -4.87 -6.45 -3.91
CA ASP A 267 -5.98 -5.70 -4.51
C ASP A 267 -6.53 -4.67 -3.52
N TYR A 268 -6.78 -3.47 -4.03
CA TYR A 268 -7.41 -2.39 -3.28
C TYR A 268 -8.32 -1.61 -4.20
N GLN A 269 -9.56 -1.43 -3.74
CA GLN A 269 -10.57 -0.68 -4.44
C GLN A 269 -11.09 0.44 -3.54
N PRO A 270 -11.31 1.66 -4.06
CA PRO A 270 -11.73 2.80 -3.23
C PRO A 270 -13.07 2.57 -2.48
N TYR A 271 -13.95 1.74 -3.04
CA TYR A 271 -15.24 1.43 -2.43
C TYR A 271 -15.14 0.49 -1.22
N PHE A 272 -14.00 -0.21 -1.02
CA PHE A 272 -13.79 -1.04 0.17
C PHE A 272 -13.87 -0.25 1.47
N ILE A 273 -13.51 1.04 1.44
CA ILE A 273 -13.62 1.94 2.60
C ILE A 273 -15.07 1.99 3.11
N TYR A 274 -16.03 2.02 2.19
CA TYR A 274 -17.45 2.12 2.53
C TYR A 274 -17.94 0.81 3.12
N TRP A 275 -17.70 -0.30 2.42
CA TRP A 275 -18.22 -1.60 2.81
C TRP A 275 -17.59 -2.14 4.08
N LEU A 276 -16.43 -1.63 4.49
CA LEU A 276 -15.79 -2.05 5.73
C LEU A 276 -16.50 -1.51 6.98
N LEU A 277 -17.18 -0.36 6.88
CA LEU A 277 -17.81 0.29 8.03
C LEU A 277 -18.80 -0.63 8.77
N PRO A 278 -19.78 -1.30 8.11
CA PRO A 278 -20.71 -2.20 8.82
C PRO A 278 -20.02 -3.35 9.56
N PHE A 279 -18.90 -3.86 9.03
CA PHE A 279 -18.11 -4.85 9.76
C PHE A 279 -17.50 -4.22 11.02
N GLN A 280 -16.84 -3.07 10.91
CA GLN A 280 -16.26 -2.43 12.10
C GLN A 280 -17.28 -2.08 13.18
N LEU A 281 -18.53 -1.77 12.80
CA LEU A 281 -19.60 -1.47 13.74
C LEU A 281 -20.22 -2.72 14.39
N SER A 282 -20.13 -3.88 13.74
CA SER A 282 -20.73 -5.12 14.24
C SER A 282 -19.81 -5.90 15.18
N TYR A 283 -18.49 -5.72 15.07
CA TYR A 283 -17.52 -6.29 16.00
C TYR A 283 -17.39 -5.40 17.23
N ASN A 284 -17.67 -5.98 18.40
CA ASN A 284 -17.62 -5.27 19.67
C ASN A 284 -16.22 -5.42 20.28
N ASN A 285 -15.63 -4.29 20.68
CA ASN A 285 -14.24 -4.06 21.12
C ASN A 285 -13.78 -4.83 22.39
N ASN A 286 -14.00 -6.14 22.47
CA ASN A 286 -13.66 -6.91 23.66
C ASN A 286 -12.37 -7.74 23.47
N GLU A 287 -11.39 -7.36 24.30
CA GLU A 287 -10.25 -8.13 24.80
C GLU A 287 -9.07 -8.43 23.85
N ASN A 288 -9.23 -8.55 22.53
CA ASN A 288 -8.10 -8.81 21.61
C ASN A 288 -8.15 -8.06 20.26
N LYS A 289 -7.86 -6.75 20.30
CA LYS A 289 -7.88 -5.85 19.12
C LYS A 289 -7.06 -6.34 17.92
N ASN A 290 -5.98 -7.10 18.14
CA ASN A 290 -5.14 -7.59 17.05
C ASN A 290 -5.75 -8.79 16.31
N GLU A 291 -6.36 -9.73 17.02
CA GLU A 291 -7.02 -10.88 16.39
C GLU A 291 -8.29 -10.45 15.66
N GLU A 292 -9.02 -9.50 16.25
CA GLU A 292 -10.20 -8.88 15.66
C GLU A 292 -9.93 -8.29 14.27
N LEU A 293 -8.80 -7.60 14.09
CA LEU A 293 -8.39 -7.05 12.78
C LEU A 293 -8.29 -8.13 11.70
N TYR A 294 -7.72 -9.30 12.02
CA TYR A 294 -7.60 -10.41 11.07
C TYR A 294 -8.95 -11.08 10.80
N ILE A 295 -9.78 -11.23 11.84
CA ILE A 295 -11.13 -11.80 11.71
C ILE A 295 -11.99 -10.91 10.80
N ILE A 296 -11.98 -9.59 11.03
CA ILE A 296 -12.72 -8.65 10.18
C ILE A 296 -12.16 -8.66 8.76
N ALA A 297 -10.84 -8.64 8.57
CA ALA A 297 -10.24 -8.74 7.24
C ALA A 297 -10.66 -10.01 6.50
N MET A 298 -10.72 -11.15 7.20
CA MET A 298 -11.17 -12.43 6.65
C MET A 298 -12.65 -12.39 6.24
N HIS A 299 -13.55 -11.94 7.13
CA HIS A 299 -14.97 -11.84 6.81
C HIS A 299 -15.25 -10.84 5.70
N PHE A 300 -14.54 -9.72 5.71
CA PHE A 300 -14.62 -8.73 4.64
C PHE A 300 -14.15 -9.30 3.30
N ASN A 301 -13.09 -10.12 3.30
CA ASN A 301 -12.65 -10.83 2.11
C ASN A 301 -13.72 -11.80 1.57
N LEU A 302 -14.36 -12.57 2.46
CA LEU A 302 -15.46 -13.48 2.09
C LEU A 302 -16.64 -12.70 1.50
N PHE A 303 -16.97 -11.55 2.08
CA PHE A 303 -18.00 -10.66 1.57
C PHE A 303 -17.68 -10.18 0.14
N ILE A 304 -16.46 -9.71 -0.11
CA ILE A 304 -16.04 -9.23 -1.44
C ILE A 304 -16.19 -10.34 -2.50
N HIS A 305 -15.90 -11.60 -2.16
CA HIS A 305 -15.94 -12.71 -3.13
C HIS A 305 -17.32 -13.32 -3.33
N HIS A 306 -18.15 -13.36 -2.28
CA HIS A 306 -19.37 -14.17 -2.29
C HIS A 306 -20.67 -13.38 -2.16
N CYS A 307 -20.61 -12.16 -1.62
CA CYS A 307 -21.81 -11.38 -1.33
C CYS A 307 -21.91 -10.11 -2.19
N PHE A 308 -20.77 -9.53 -2.59
CA PHE A 308 -20.78 -8.35 -3.44
C PHE A 308 -21.36 -8.65 -4.83
N LEU A 309 -22.21 -7.74 -5.32
CA LEU A 309 -22.81 -7.86 -6.64
C LEU A 309 -21.79 -7.53 -7.72
N GLN A 310 -21.73 -8.36 -8.76
CA GLN A 310 -21.01 -8.01 -9.97
C GLN A 310 -21.51 -6.67 -10.52
N TRP A 311 -20.59 -5.87 -11.08
CA TRP A 311 -20.92 -4.56 -11.63
C TRP A 311 -22.06 -4.63 -12.64
N SER A 312 -22.09 -5.62 -13.53
CA SER A 312 -23.18 -5.87 -14.48
C SER A 312 -24.56 -5.87 -13.80
N ASN A 313 -24.70 -6.56 -12.67
CA ASN A 313 -25.96 -6.61 -11.92
C ASN A 313 -26.34 -5.23 -11.37
N ILE A 314 -25.37 -4.42 -10.93
CA ILE A 314 -25.61 -3.05 -10.46
C ILE A 314 -26.23 -2.19 -11.58
N TYR A 315 -25.70 -2.29 -12.80
CA TYR A 315 -26.27 -1.59 -13.97
C TYR A 315 -27.68 -2.06 -14.27
N THR A 316 -27.89 -3.38 -14.32
CA THR A 316 -29.19 -3.99 -14.61
C THR A 316 -30.24 -3.54 -13.59
N ILE A 317 -29.94 -3.64 -12.29
CA ILE A 317 -30.87 -3.23 -11.22
C ILE A 317 -31.24 -1.76 -11.34
N ALA A 318 -30.25 -0.87 -11.53
CA ALA A 318 -30.52 0.56 -11.63
C ALA A 318 -31.39 0.91 -12.84
N ASN A 319 -31.14 0.27 -13.98
CA ASN A 319 -31.95 0.46 -15.20
C ASN A 319 -33.38 -0.08 -15.01
N GLU A 320 -33.52 -1.27 -14.42
CA GLU A 320 -34.83 -1.84 -14.08
C GLU A 320 -35.64 -0.93 -13.16
N ILE A 321 -35.01 -0.28 -12.18
CA ILE A 321 -35.71 0.66 -11.29
C ILE A 321 -36.22 1.87 -12.07
N MET A 322 -35.46 2.38 -13.04
CA MET A 322 -35.92 3.49 -13.88
C MET A 322 -37.08 3.07 -14.80
N ILE A 323 -37.06 1.83 -15.32
CA ILE A 323 -38.17 1.26 -16.09
C ILE A 323 -39.40 1.09 -15.19
N ASP A 324 -39.24 0.54 -13.99
CA ASP A 324 -40.30 0.40 -13.00
C ASP A 324 -40.87 1.76 -12.60
N LEU A 325 -40.05 2.81 -12.56
CA LEU A 325 -40.49 4.17 -12.29
C LEU A 325 -41.36 4.71 -13.44
N SER A 326 -40.94 4.51 -14.69
CA SER A 326 -41.74 4.94 -15.85
C SER A 326 -43.10 4.23 -15.92
N THR A 327 -43.16 2.95 -15.55
CA THR A 327 -44.41 2.20 -15.58
C THR A 327 -45.33 2.50 -14.41
N ASN A 328 -44.79 2.61 -13.19
CA ASN A 328 -45.58 2.78 -11.99
C ASN A 328 -45.87 4.25 -11.65
N ASP A 329 -44.94 5.17 -11.89
CA ASP A 329 -45.05 6.60 -11.54
C ASP A 329 -44.42 7.49 -12.63
N GLN A 330 -45.08 7.50 -13.79
CA GLN A 330 -44.63 8.23 -14.98
C GLN A 330 -44.38 9.72 -14.70
N GLU A 331 -45.22 10.36 -13.88
CA GLU A 331 -45.05 11.77 -13.49
C GLU A 331 -43.69 11.99 -12.82
N PHE A 332 -43.33 11.13 -11.87
CA PHE A 332 -42.06 11.23 -11.17
C PHE A 332 -40.88 10.92 -12.10
N TYR A 333 -41.01 9.91 -12.96
CA TYR A 333 -39.99 9.58 -13.97
C TYR A 333 -39.71 10.75 -14.93
N GLU A 334 -40.75 11.31 -15.53
CA GLU A 334 -40.64 12.44 -16.47
C GLU A 334 -40.06 13.67 -15.77
N HIS A 335 -40.49 13.94 -14.53
CA HIS A 335 -39.93 15.02 -13.75
C HIS A 335 -38.42 14.87 -13.55
N LEU A 336 -37.94 13.70 -13.09
CA LEU A 336 -36.51 13.43 -12.90
C LEU A 336 -35.70 13.60 -14.19
N LYS A 337 -36.21 13.09 -15.32
CA LYS A 337 -35.54 13.25 -16.64
C LYS A 337 -35.58 14.69 -17.15
N SER A 338 -36.60 15.47 -16.79
CA SER A 338 -36.69 16.88 -17.18
C SER A 338 -35.69 17.73 -16.39
N ILE A 339 -35.65 17.61 -15.07
CA ILE A 339 -34.80 18.43 -14.20
C ILE A 339 -33.31 18.09 -14.39
N SER A 340 -32.97 16.84 -14.75
CA SER A 340 -31.59 16.46 -15.05
C SER A 340 -30.98 17.27 -16.19
N ASN A 341 -31.80 17.78 -17.11
CA ASN A 341 -31.36 18.59 -18.25
C ASN A 341 -31.25 20.09 -17.94
N ILE A 342 -31.80 20.55 -16.82
CA ILE A 342 -31.83 21.97 -16.46
C ILE A 342 -30.55 22.34 -15.70
N ARG A 343 -29.83 23.36 -16.20
CA ARG A 343 -28.63 23.97 -15.56
C ARG A 343 -27.47 23.00 -15.25
N LYS A 344 -27.13 22.12 -16.21
CA LYS A 344 -26.02 21.14 -16.19
C LYS A 344 -24.58 21.68 -16.05
N LYS A 345 -24.36 22.98 -15.81
CA LYS A 345 -23.03 23.63 -16.01
C LYS A 345 -21.91 23.17 -15.04
N ASN A 346 -22.25 22.55 -13.90
CA ASN A 346 -21.27 22.21 -12.84
C ASN A 346 -21.30 20.72 -12.47
N ILE A 347 -21.18 19.82 -13.45
CA ILE A 347 -21.10 18.38 -13.18
C ILE A 347 -19.73 18.03 -12.60
N ASN A 348 -19.70 17.42 -11.41
CA ASN A 348 -18.46 16.98 -10.77
C ASN A 348 -18.28 15.46 -10.93
N PRO A 349 -17.43 14.98 -11.86
CA PRO A 349 -17.20 13.56 -12.06
C PRO A 349 -16.55 12.87 -10.85
N LYS A 350 -15.94 13.61 -9.91
CA LYS A 350 -15.33 13.06 -8.69
C LYS A 350 -16.35 12.55 -7.67
N ASP A 351 -17.64 12.72 -7.93
CA ASP A 351 -18.71 12.22 -7.06
C ASP A 351 -19.04 10.74 -7.33
N PHE A 352 -18.59 10.21 -8.47
CA PHE A 352 -18.85 8.84 -8.91
C PHE A 352 -17.57 8.01 -8.97
N PHE A 353 -17.71 6.70 -8.82
CA PHE A 353 -16.59 5.77 -8.98
C PHE A 353 -16.16 5.69 -10.46
N LYS A 354 -14.87 5.47 -10.70
CA LYS A 354 -14.36 5.37 -12.08
C LYS A 354 -14.98 4.20 -12.81
N GLU A 355 -15.26 3.12 -12.10
CA GLU A 355 -15.88 1.88 -12.56
C GLU A 355 -17.31 2.12 -13.08
N ILE A 356 -18.06 3.00 -12.41
CA ILE A 356 -19.40 3.44 -12.86
C ILE A 356 -19.31 4.19 -14.19
N ILE A 357 -18.21 4.91 -14.42
CA ILE A 357 -17.99 5.72 -15.62
C ILE A 357 -17.35 4.87 -16.75
N SER A 358 -16.47 3.93 -16.42
CA SER A 358 -15.63 3.22 -17.39
C SER A 358 -16.36 2.11 -18.14
N LEU A 359 -17.29 1.39 -17.51
CA LEU A 359 -18.04 0.32 -18.17
C LEU A 359 -18.97 0.85 -19.28
N GLU A 360 -19.42 2.10 -19.19
CA GLU A 360 -20.22 2.73 -20.25
C GLU A 360 -19.38 3.24 -21.41
N ASN A 361 -18.15 3.69 -21.15
CA ASN A 361 -17.21 4.11 -22.20
C ASN A 361 -16.74 2.94 -23.08
N ILE A 362 -16.70 1.71 -22.54
CA ILE A 362 -16.36 0.50 -23.33
C ILE A 362 -17.47 0.19 -24.36
N SER A 363 -18.72 0.56 -24.05
CA SER A 363 -19.85 0.35 -24.97
C SER A 363 -19.94 1.42 -26.07
N ASN A 364 -19.43 2.63 -25.86
CA ASN A 364 -19.59 3.77 -26.77
C ASN A 364 -18.28 4.56 -26.93
N ASN A 365 -17.62 4.40 -28.08
CA ASN A 365 -16.31 4.95 -28.44
C ASN A 365 -16.25 6.49 -28.68
N ASN A 366 -17.12 7.31 -28.06
CA ASN A 366 -17.18 8.74 -28.32
C ASN A 366 -16.93 9.63 -27.09
N SER A 367 -16.35 10.80 -27.38
CA SER A 367 -15.64 11.74 -26.50
C SER A 367 -16.46 12.40 -25.37
N ILE A 368 -15.70 12.97 -24.42
CA ILE A 368 -16.01 13.78 -23.22
C ILE A 368 -17.42 14.39 -23.09
N GLN A 369 -18.06 14.84 -24.17
CA GLN A 369 -19.42 15.38 -24.15
C GLN A 369 -20.47 14.33 -23.72
N TYR A 370 -20.28 13.05 -24.11
CA TYR A 370 -21.11 11.92 -23.67
C TYR A 370 -21.04 11.68 -22.16
N THR A 371 -19.90 11.98 -21.53
CA THR A 371 -19.73 11.76 -20.09
C THR A 371 -20.59 12.72 -19.25
N ASN A 372 -20.80 13.95 -19.71
CA ASN A 372 -21.63 14.92 -18.99
C ASN A 372 -23.12 14.58 -19.07
N ASP A 373 -23.61 14.17 -20.24
CA ASP A 373 -25.02 13.74 -20.35
C ASP A 373 -25.29 12.47 -19.57
N LEU A 374 -24.32 11.56 -19.52
CA LEU A 374 -24.42 10.33 -18.76
C LEU A 374 -24.35 10.55 -17.24
N ILE A 375 -23.47 11.43 -16.78
CA ILE A 375 -23.38 11.80 -15.35
C ILE A 375 -24.61 12.61 -14.91
N SER A 376 -25.30 13.26 -15.84
CA SER A 376 -26.54 13.96 -15.53
C SER A 376 -27.75 13.02 -15.36
N ASP A 377 -27.68 11.79 -15.89
CA ASP A 377 -28.81 10.86 -15.86
C ASP A 377 -29.11 10.41 -14.41
N PRO A 378 -30.35 10.53 -13.92
CA PRO A 378 -30.76 10.04 -12.60
C PRO A 378 -30.30 8.60 -12.28
N VAL A 379 -30.21 7.73 -13.29
CA VAL A 379 -29.78 6.33 -13.11
C VAL A 379 -28.38 6.19 -12.51
N ILE A 380 -27.47 7.13 -12.79
CA ILE A 380 -26.09 7.05 -12.29
C ILE A 380 -26.02 7.21 -10.76
N PHE A 381 -26.96 7.94 -10.18
CA PHE A 381 -27.09 8.08 -8.74
C PHE A 381 -27.59 6.80 -8.09
N LEU A 382 -28.52 6.09 -8.73
CA LEU A 382 -28.98 4.77 -8.26
C LEU A 382 -27.83 3.75 -8.29
N ARG A 383 -27.03 3.75 -9.36
CA ARG A 383 -25.83 2.89 -9.44
C ARG A 383 -24.83 3.23 -8.35
N LYS A 384 -24.62 4.53 -8.07
CA LYS A 384 -23.80 4.95 -6.93
C LYS A 384 -24.37 4.37 -5.63
N TRP A 385 -25.68 4.45 -5.42
CA TRP A 385 -26.30 3.91 -4.22
C TRP A 385 -26.07 2.43 -4.00
N ILE A 386 -26.33 1.65 -5.05
CA ILE A 386 -26.15 0.21 -5.02
C ILE A 386 -24.66 -0.12 -4.89
N SER A 387 -23.76 0.54 -5.62
CA SER A 387 -22.31 0.26 -5.55
C SER A 387 -21.69 0.50 -4.17
N GLN A 388 -22.21 1.46 -3.41
CA GLN A 388 -21.77 1.72 -2.03
C GLN A 388 -22.50 0.82 -1.02
N MET A 389 -23.41 -0.05 -1.48
CA MET A 389 -24.30 -0.87 -0.65
C MET A 389 -25.02 -0.01 0.40
N PHE A 390 -25.47 1.17 -0.05
CA PHE A 390 -26.11 2.23 0.74
C PHE A 390 -25.23 2.86 1.84
N VAL A 391 -24.00 2.39 2.03
CA VAL A 391 -23.07 2.96 3.00
C VAL A 391 -22.59 4.33 2.53
N GLY A 392 -22.60 5.33 3.42
CA GLY A 392 -22.26 6.70 3.06
C GLY A 392 -23.44 7.48 2.44
N ILE A 393 -24.63 6.87 2.34
CA ILE A 393 -25.81 7.46 1.69
C ILE A 393 -26.94 7.60 2.69
N ILE A 394 -27.32 6.52 3.35
CA ILE A 394 -28.27 6.54 4.48
C ILE A 394 -27.51 6.52 5.80
N ASN A 395 -28.20 6.79 6.91
CA ASN A 395 -27.59 6.74 8.24
C ASN A 395 -27.12 5.31 8.60
N CYS A 396 -26.14 5.21 9.51
CA CYS A 396 -25.51 3.95 9.88
C CYS A 396 -26.48 2.90 10.42
N HIS A 397 -27.48 3.30 11.23
CA HIS A 397 -28.49 2.38 11.76
C HIS A 397 -29.34 1.76 10.66
N SER A 398 -29.68 2.55 9.62
CA SER A 398 -30.42 2.08 8.46
C SER A 398 -29.57 1.16 7.58
N VAL A 399 -28.27 1.47 7.44
CA VAL A 399 -27.31 0.58 6.76
C VAL A 399 -27.27 -0.77 7.46
N LEU A 400 -27.05 -0.80 8.78
CA LEU A 400 -26.97 -2.04 9.54
C LEU A 400 -28.26 -2.87 9.42
N TYR A 401 -29.43 -2.22 9.53
CA TYR A 401 -30.71 -2.90 9.31
C TYR A 401 -30.79 -3.53 7.90
N LEU A 402 -30.50 -2.78 6.84
CA LEU A 402 -30.57 -3.32 5.48
C LEU A 402 -29.56 -4.46 5.26
N TRP A 403 -28.35 -4.32 5.82
CA TRP A 403 -27.32 -5.34 5.74
C TRP A 403 -27.73 -6.63 6.45
N ASP A 404 -28.36 -6.54 7.63
CA ASP A 404 -28.95 -7.71 8.30
C ASP A 404 -29.97 -8.40 7.40
N GLN A 405 -30.86 -7.64 6.76
CA GLN A 405 -31.85 -8.21 5.83
C GLN A 405 -31.17 -8.87 4.63
N PHE A 406 -30.13 -8.24 4.06
CA PHE A 406 -29.40 -8.80 2.92
C PHE A 406 -28.68 -10.09 3.30
N PHE A 407 -28.04 -10.17 4.47
CA PHE A 407 -27.42 -11.42 4.92
C PHE A 407 -28.45 -12.54 5.13
N MET A 408 -29.58 -12.24 5.77
CA MET A 408 -30.65 -13.21 6.00
C MET A 408 -31.23 -13.75 4.68
N ILE A 409 -31.26 -12.92 3.64
CA ILE A 409 -31.81 -13.26 2.32
C ILE A 409 -30.70 -13.55 1.29
N LYS A 410 -29.47 -13.82 1.77
CA LYS A 410 -28.31 -14.23 0.96
C LYS A 410 -28.01 -13.27 -0.22
N TRP A 411 -28.11 -11.98 0.03
CA TRP A 411 -27.79 -10.91 -0.93
C TRP A 411 -28.57 -11.00 -2.24
N ASN A 412 -29.80 -11.49 -2.19
CA ASN A 412 -30.66 -11.57 -3.37
C ASN A 412 -30.93 -10.18 -3.97
N ILE A 413 -30.68 -10.08 -5.27
CA ILE A 413 -30.78 -8.88 -6.10
C ILE A 413 -32.14 -8.17 -5.96
N ILE A 414 -33.23 -8.93 -5.85
CA ILE A 414 -34.59 -8.37 -5.75
C ILE A 414 -34.74 -7.49 -4.50
N TYR A 415 -34.14 -7.88 -3.38
CA TYR A 415 -34.26 -7.11 -2.14
C TYR A 415 -33.39 -5.87 -2.15
N ILE A 416 -32.29 -5.88 -2.90
CA ILE A 416 -31.47 -4.69 -3.14
C ILE A 416 -32.22 -3.69 -4.02
N LYS A 417 -32.96 -4.20 -5.02
CA LYS A 417 -33.92 -3.41 -5.80
C LYS A 417 -34.99 -2.79 -4.89
N TYR A 418 -35.62 -3.56 -4.00
CA TYR A 418 -36.60 -3.04 -3.04
C TYR A 418 -36.03 -1.99 -2.08
N ALA A 419 -34.81 -2.18 -1.58
CA ALA A 419 -34.15 -1.17 -0.75
C ALA A 419 -33.93 0.15 -1.52
N THR A 420 -33.52 0.05 -2.78
CA THR A 420 -33.31 1.22 -3.64
C THR A 420 -34.63 1.95 -3.92
N ILE A 421 -35.69 1.21 -4.29
CA ILE A 421 -37.05 1.75 -4.50
C ILE A 421 -37.58 2.40 -3.22
N THR A 422 -37.38 1.76 -2.06
CA THR A 422 -37.78 2.28 -0.75
C THR A 422 -37.22 3.69 -0.52
N ILE A 423 -35.90 3.85 -0.66
CA ILE A 423 -35.23 5.13 -0.44
C ILE A 423 -35.70 6.17 -1.48
N LEU A 424 -35.81 5.76 -2.74
CA LEU A 424 -36.24 6.65 -3.83
C LEU A 424 -37.66 7.19 -3.61
N TYR A 425 -38.63 6.33 -3.28
CA TYR A 425 -40.02 6.74 -3.08
C TYR A 425 -40.24 7.49 -1.76
N LEU A 426 -39.49 7.17 -0.70
CA LEU A 426 -39.51 8.00 0.53
C LEU A 426 -39.08 9.45 0.22
N LEU A 427 -38.20 9.65 -0.75
CA LEU A 427 -37.73 10.96 -1.19
C LEU A 427 -38.56 11.58 -2.32
N ARG A 428 -39.58 10.88 -2.86
CA ARG A 428 -40.39 11.33 -4.01
C ARG A 428 -40.80 12.80 -3.90
N ASN A 429 -41.43 13.17 -2.79
CA ASN A 429 -41.93 14.52 -2.59
C ASN A 429 -40.81 15.57 -2.62
N ARG A 430 -39.61 15.24 -2.13
CA ARG A 430 -38.45 16.15 -2.22
C ARG A 430 -38.01 16.33 -3.65
N PHE A 431 -37.94 15.24 -4.43
CA PHE A 431 -37.61 15.32 -5.84
C PHE A 431 -38.63 16.14 -6.63
N MET A 432 -39.93 15.97 -6.37
CA MET A 432 -40.98 16.75 -7.04
C MET A 432 -40.90 18.26 -6.77
N TYR A 433 -40.21 18.69 -5.72
CA TYR A 433 -39.93 20.10 -5.44
C TYR A 433 -38.61 20.62 -6.06
N ALA A 434 -37.78 19.74 -6.60
CA ALA A 434 -36.53 20.10 -7.23
C ALA A 434 -36.78 20.83 -8.56
N LYS A 435 -36.00 21.87 -8.84
CA LYS A 435 -36.20 22.70 -10.04
C LYS A 435 -35.14 22.47 -11.11
N ASP A 436 -33.97 21.99 -10.70
CA ASP A 436 -32.84 21.82 -11.59
C ASP A 436 -31.95 20.64 -11.17
N TYR A 437 -30.91 20.38 -11.98
CA TYR A 437 -29.95 19.31 -11.75
C TYR A 437 -29.23 19.42 -10.40
N ASN A 438 -28.94 20.63 -9.91
CA ASN A 438 -28.20 20.80 -8.67
C ASN A 438 -29.07 20.43 -7.46
N ASP A 439 -30.35 20.83 -7.48
CA ASP A 439 -31.33 20.40 -6.48
C ASP A 439 -31.49 18.88 -6.49
N MET A 440 -31.65 18.28 -7.67
CA MET A 440 -31.75 16.83 -7.84
C MET A 440 -30.51 16.11 -7.29
N ARG A 441 -29.31 16.56 -7.68
CA ARG A 441 -28.03 16.01 -7.20
C ARG A 441 -27.94 16.09 -5.68
N LYS A 442 -28.32 17.23 -5.08
CA LYS A 442 -28.34 17.41 -3.63
C LYS A 442 -29.28 16.41 -2.96
N ILE A 443 -30.47 16.21 -3.52
CA ILE A 443 -31.42 15.23 -2.98
C ILE A 443 -30.90 13.80 -3.12
N PHE A 444 -30.22 13.44 -4.22
CA PHE A 444 -29.63 12.11 -4.36
C PHE A 444 -28.45 11.85 -3.40
N LEU A 445 -27.66 12.88 -3.08
CA LEU A 445 -26.41 12.71 -2.33
C LEU A 445 -26.56 12.96 -0.82
N ASP A 446 -27.40 13.93 -0.42
CA ASP A 446 -27.41 14.43 0.96
C ASP A 446 -28.69 14.10 1.73
N GLU A 447 -29.86 14.12 1.07
CA GLU A 447 -31.15 13.89 1.73
C GLU A 447 -31.40 12.44 2.22
N PRO A 448 -30.87 11.36 1.61
CA PRO A 448 -31.16 9.99 2.06
C PRO A 448 -30.65 9.74 3.49
N TYR A 449 -29.57 10.40 3.89
CA TYR A 449 -29.00 10.31 5.24
C TYR A 449 -30.00 10.78 6.32
N LEU A 450 -30.89 11.70 5.95
CA LEU A 450 -31.86 12.32 6.86
C LEU A 450 -33.16 11.51 6.99
N LEU A 451 -33.29 10.39 6.27
CA LEU A 451 -34.42 9.48 6.43
C LEU A 451 -34.31 8.76 7.79
N HIS A 452 -35.45 8.61 8.47
CA HIS A 452 -35.50 7.85 9.70
C HIS A 452 -35.42 6.35 9.41
N THR A 453 -34.68 5.61 10.24
CA THR A 453 -34.54 4.15 10.11
C THR A 453 -35.91 3.45 10.14
N LEU A 454 -36.83 3.91 10.98
CA LEU A 454 -38.20 3.38 11.06
C LEU A 454 -38.99 3.54 9.76
N ASP A 455 -38.81 4.65 9.04
CA ASP A 455 -39.51 4.89 7.77
C ASP A 455 -38.97 3.95 6.69
N ILE A 456 -37.64 3.76 6.64
CA ILE A 456 -36.98 2.79 5.75
C ILE A 456 -37.44 1.37 6.07
N GLN A 457 -37.48 0.97 7.34
CA GLN A 457 -37.96 -0.35 7.76
C GLN A 457 -39.40 -0.61 7.30
N ARG A 458 -40.31 0.32 7.57
CA ARG A 458 -41.73 0.18 7.20
C ARG A 458 -41.92 0.08 5.70
N ALA A 459 -41.26 0.94 4.94
CA ALA A 459 -41.34 0.95 3.48
C ALA A 459 -40.68 -0.29 2.85
N PHE A 460 -39.53 -0.73 3.38
CA PHE A 460 -38.87 -1.94 2.93
C PHE A 460 -39.72 -3.19 3.16
N ILE A 461 -40.28 -3.34 4.37
CA ILE A 461 -41.19 -4.44 4.71
C ILE A 461 -42.45 -4.41 3.83
N HIS A 462 -42.98 -3.23 3.54
CA HIS A 462 -44.14 -3.05 2.66
C HIS A 462 -43.89 -3.63 1.26
N LEU A 463 -42.71 -3.38 0.67
CA LEU A 463 -42.33 -3.97 -0.61
C LEU A 463 -42.00 -5.47 -0.48
N ALA A 464 -41.20 -5.84 0.50
CA ALA A 464 -40.63 -7.18 0.65
C ALA A 464 -41.67 -8.27 0.98
N ILE A 465 -42.69 -7.95 1.79
CA ILE A 465 -43.69 -8.94 2.23
C ILE A 465 -44.94 -8.87 1.36
N LYS A 466 -45.36 -7.66 0.98
CA LYS A 466 -46.70 -7.48 0.42
C LYS A 466 -46.72 -7.39 -1.10
N ASN A 467 -45.58 -7.20 -1.79
CA ASN A 467 -45.56 -6.90 -3.24
C ASN A 467 -46.50 -5.72 -3.61
N TYR A 468 -46.67 -4.75 -2.70
CA TYR A 468 -47.62 -3.65 -2.90
C TYR A 468 -47.03 -2.51 -3.74
N ASN A 469 -47.94 -1.68 -4.24
CA ASN A 469 -47.66 -0.52 -5.09
C ASN A 469 -46.71 0.48 -4.39
N PRO A 470 -45.57 0.82 -4.99
CA PRO A 470 -44.60 1.78 -4.45
C PRO A 470 -45.17 3.18 -4.16
N LYS A 471 -46.29 3.57 -4.78
CA LYS A 471 -46.92 4.90 -4.62
C LYS A 471 -47.25 5.27 -3.17
N TYR A 472 -47.55 4.29 -2.32
CA TYR A 472 -47.91 4.55 -0.92
C TYR A 472 -46.70 4.80 -0.01
N ILE A 473 -45.48 4.58 -0.50
CA ILE A 473 -44.25 4.73 0.30
C ILE A 473 -43.96 6.19 0.61
N SER A 474 -44.28 7.13 -0.29
CA SER A 474 -43.99 8.56 -0.07
C SER A 474 -44.68 9.14 1.15
N ASP A 475 -45.84 8.58 1.53
CA ASP A 475 -46.63 9.01 2.68
C ASP A 475 -46.07 8.44 4.00
N MET A 476 -45.20 7.44 3.93
CA MET A 476 -44.55 6.87 5.11
C MET A 476 -43.40 7.75 5.63
N ASN A 477 -42.95 8.74 4.85
CA ASN A 477 -41.88 9.64 5.26
C ASN A 477 -42.38 10.65 6.30
N GLN A 478 -42.13 10.35 7.58
CA GLN A 478 -42.63 11.13 8.71
C GLN A 478 -42.00 12.53 8.81
N ARG A 479 -40.84 12.73 8.19
CA ARG A 479 -40.16 14.04 8.16
C ARG A 479 -40.99 15.11 7.44
N LEU A 480 -41.79 14.71 6.46
CA LEU A 480 -42.70 15.62 5.76
C LEU A 480 -43.79 16.18 6.70
N TYR A 481 -44.29 15.36 7.62
CA TYR A 481 -45.29 15.78 8.61
C TYR A 481 -44.74 16.77 9.62
N ILE A 482 -43.50 16.57 10.09
CA ILE A 482 -42.81 17.49 11.01
C ILE A 482 -42.51 18.83 10.34
N SER A 483 -42.11 18.83 9.07
CA SER A 483 -41.84 20.08 8.34
C SER A 483 -43.12 20.91 8.08
N LYS A 484 -44.25 20.24 7.78
CA LYS A 484 -45.56 20.89 7.63
C LYS A 484 -46.08 21.41 8.97
N SER A 485 -45.93 20.66 10.06
CA SER A 485 -46.36 21.12 11.39
C SER A 485 -45.55 22.32 11.87
N LEU A 486 -44.22 22.34 11.67
CA LEU A 486 -43.36 23.47 12.01
C LEU A 486 -43.66 24.72 11.17
N ASN A 487 -43.97 24.56 9.88
CA ASN A 487 -44.37 25.69 9.03
C ASN A 487 -45.74 26.23 9.43
N ASN A 488 -46.69 25.37 9.83
CA ASN A 488 -47.98 25.79 10.36
C ASN A 488 -47.83 26.52 11.71
N ILE A 489 -46.96 26.05 12.59
CA ILE A 489 -46.63 26.73 13.86
C ILE A 489 -46.00 28.10 13.59
N ARG A 490 -45.03 28.19 12.65
CA ARG A 490 -44.41 29.46 12.25
C ARG A 490 -45.42 30.45 11.65
N TYR A 491 -46.32 29.96 10.82
CA TYR A 491 -47.41 30.76 10.25
C TYR A 491 -48.35 31.29 11.35
N LEU A 492 -48.71 30.46 12.32
CA LEU A 492 -49.53 30.85 13.47
C LEU A 492 -48.81 31.89 14.37
N THR A 493 -47.51 31.73 14.63
CA THR A 493 -46.73 32.72 15.40
C THR A 493 -46.53 34.04 14.66
N ASN A 494 -46.39 34.04 13.34
CA ASN A 494 -46.28 35.27 12.54
C ASN A 494 -47.63 35.98 12.41
N LYS A 495 -48.73 35.23 12.38
CA LYS A 495 -50.09 35.77 12.43
C LYS A 495 -50.38 36.39 13.81
N GLN A 496 -49.94 35.78 14.91
CA GLN A 496 -50.06 36.39 16.25
C GLN A 496 -49.23 37.68 16.41
N LYS A 497 -48.06 37.79 15.77
CA LYS A 497 -47.25 39.03 15.75
C LYS A 497 -47.81 40.15 14.89
N THR A 498 -48.82 39.89 14.06
CA THR A 498 -49.49 40.92 13.24
C THR A 498 -50.80 41.41 13.88
N TYR A 499 -51.22 40.80 14.99
CA TYR A 499 -52.37 41.21 15.80
C TYR A 499 -51.97 41.81 17.17
N LEU A 500 -50.68 41.98 17.42
CA LEU A 500 -50.08 42.78 18.50
C LEU A 500 -49.34 43.95 17.85
#